data_AF-A0A537TPH6-F1
#
_entry.id   AF-A0A537TPH6-F1
#
_cell.length_a   1.000
_cell.length_b   1.000
_cell.length_c   1.000
_cell.angle_alpha   90.00
_cell.angle_beta   90.00
_cell.angle_gamma   90.00
#
_symmetry.space_group_name_H-M   'P 1'
#
loop_
_entity.id
_entity.type
_entity.pdbx_description
1 polymer ?
#
loop_
_entity_poly.entity_id
_entity_poly.type
_entity_poly.pdbx_seq_one_letter_code
_entity_poly.pdbx_strand_id
1 'polypeptide(L)' 'MAPPRPPAFSHGTVSFLWGLGLGAYIWLGLLAVGVSNGTAFLFGAISAGLIFFAVRLLGDDVSRG' A
#
# COMPACT_ATOMS: atom_id res chain seq x y z
N MET A 1 11.54 -19.42 -29.85
CA MET A 1 10.59 -19.54 -28.73
C MET A 1 10.82 -18.35 -27.82
N ALA A 2 9.87 -17.42 -27.73
CA ALA A 2 10.01 -16.27 -26.84
C ALA A 2 9.93 -16.75 -25.37
N PRO A 3 10.79 -16.26 -24.46
CA PRO A 3 10.71 -16.61 -23.06
C PRO A 3 9.34 -16.20 -22.49
N PRO A 4 8.80 -16.94 -21.51
CA PRO A 4 7.56 -16.55 -20.84
C PRO A 4 7.72 -15.15 -20.26
N ARG A 5 6.93 -14.19 -20.76
CA ARG A 5 6.80 -12.89 -20.11
C ARG A 5 6.28 -13.11 -18.69
N PRO A 6 6.94 -12.57 -17.65
CA PRO A 6 6.43 -12.69 -16.30
C PRO A 6 5.01 -12.12 -16.25
N PRO A 7 4.11 -12.71 -15.44
CA PRO A 7 2.75 -12.22 -15.31
C PRO A 7 2.80 -10.75 -14.89
N ALA A 8 2.26 -9.88 -15.74
CA ALA A 8 2.11 -8.47 -15.41
C ALA A 8 1.06 -8.36 -14.30
N PHE A 9 1.49 -8.09 -13.08
CA PHE A 9 0.56 -7.74 -12.02
C PHE A 9 -0.17 -6.46 -12.41
N SER A 10 -1.49 -6.44 -12.21
CA SER A 10 -2.26 -5.24 -12.49
C SER A 10 -1.78 -4.11 -11.57
N HIS A 11 -1.73 -2.88 -12.10
CA HIS A 11 -1.35 -1.69 -11.31
C HIS A 11 -2.19 -1.58 -10.03
N GLY A 12 -3.47 -1.94 -10.10
CA GLY A 12 -4.37 -1.98 -8.95
C GLY A 12 -3.93 -2.97 -7.87
N THR A 13 -3.49 -4.17 -8.27
CA THR A 13 -2.98 -5.19 -7.33
C THR A 13 -1.73 -4.69 -6.59
N VAL A 14 -0.78 -4.09 -7.32
CA VAL A 14 0.45 -3.57 -6.73
C VAL A 14 0.16 -2.40 -5.79
N SER A 15 -0.73 -1.48 -6.20
CA SER A 15 -1.16 -0.34 -5.37
C SER A 15 -1.81 -0.81 -4.06
N PHE A 16 -2.67 -1.85 -4.13
CA PHE A 16 -3.32 -2.43 -2.96
C PHE A 16 -2.32 -3.06 -2.00
N LEU A 17 -1.33 -3.79 -2.53
CA LEU A 17 -0.32 -4.43 -1.71
C LEU A 17 0.56 -3.41 -0.97
N TRP A 18 0.89 -2.29 -1.60
CA TRP A 18 1.58 -1.17 -0.95
C TRP A 18 0.74 -0.53 0.14
N GLY A 19 -0.53 -0.23 -0.14
CA GLY A 19 -1.45 0.34 0.86
C GLY A 19 -1.59 -0.57 2.07
N LEU A 20 -1.87 -1.85 1.86
CA LEU A 20 -2.07 -2.81 2.93
C LEU A 20 -0.78 -3.08 3.72
N GLY A 21 0.35 -3.27 3.04
CA GLY A 21 1.63 -3.54 3.69
C GLY A 21 2.11 -2.37 4.55
N LEU A 22 2.10 -1.15 4.00
CA LEU A 22 2.57 0.03 4.75
C LEU A 22 1.58 0.47 5.82
N GLY A 23 0.27 0.34 5.59
CA GLY A 23 -0.74 0.58 6.63
C GLY A 23 -0.61 -0.39 7.81
N ALA A 24 -0.36 -1.67 7.54
CA ALA A 24 -0.07 -2.66 8.58
C ALA A 24 1.24 -2.35 9.30
N TYR A 25 2.29 -1.92 8.58
CA TYR A 25 3.54 -1.49 9.18
C TYR A 25 3.34 -0.32 10.17
N ILE A 26 2.55 0.69 9.79
CA ILE A 26 2.20 1.82 10.66
C ILE A 26 1.42 1.35 11.88
N TRP A 27 0.40 0.51 11.69
CA TRP A 27 -0.39 -0.03 12.80
C TRP A 27 0.49 -0.77 13.82
N LEU A 28 1.34 -1.69 13.36
CA LEU A 28 2.25 -2.44 14.22
C LEU A 28 3.30 -1.54 14.89
N GLY A 29 3.81 -0.52 14.18
CA GLY A 29 4.72 0.48 14.73
C GLY A 29 4.08 1.30 15.85
N LEU A 30 2.82 1.71 15.70
CA LEU A 30 2.06 2.42 16.73
C LEU A 30 1.83 1.55 17.97
N LEU A 31 1.50 0.26 17.78
CA LEU A 31 1.40 -0.68 18.88
C LEU A 31 2.75 -0.85 19.61
N ALA A 32 3.85 -0.91 18.87
CA ALA A 32 5.20 -1.07 19.43
C ALA A 32 5.64 0.10 20.32
N VAL A 33 5.14 1.32 20.06
CA VAL A 33 5.41 2.50 20.89
C VAL A 33 4.34 2.76 21.96
N GLY A 34 3.44 1.80 22.19
CA GLY A 34 2.46 1.84 23.30
C GLY A 34 1.16 2.59 23.01
N VAL A 35 0.85 2.88 21.73
CA VAL A 35 -0.44 3.49 21.36
C VAL A 35 -1.56 2.47 21.56
N SER A 36 -2.70 2.93 22.08
CA SER A 36 -3.90 2.09 22.24
C SER A 36 -4.31 1.46 20.91
N ASN A 37 -4.74 0.19 20.94
CA ASN A 37 -5.07 -0.56 19.73
C ASN A 37 -6.11 0.13 18.82
N GLY A 38 -7.15 0.75 19.39
CA GLY A 38 -8.17 1.46 18.61
C GLY A 38 -7.59 2.62 17.79
N THR A 39 -6.81 3.49 18.44
CA THR A 39 -6.11 4.59 17.77
C THR A 39 -5.10 4.07 16.75
N ALA A 40 -4.29 3.07 17.12
CA ALA A 40 -3.28 2.49 16.24
C ALA A 40 -3.91 1.90 14.97
N PHE A 41 -5.01 1.17 15.11
CA PHE A 41 -5.75 0.59 13.99
C PHE A 41 -6.37 1.66 13.09
N LEU A 42 -6.97 2.70 13.68
CA LEU A 42 -7.57 3.80 12.92
C LEU A 42 -6.52 4.52 12.06
N PHE A 43 -5.37 4.87 12.63
CA PHE A 43 -4.28 5.49 11.88
C PHE A 43 -3.70 4.56 10.82
N GLY A 44 -3.54 3.27 11.13
CA GLY A 44 -3.11 2.26 10.15
C GLY A 44 -4.07 2.14 8.96
N ALA A 45 -5.38 2.08 9.22
CA ALA A 45 -6.40 1.96 8.18
C ALA A 45 -6.50 3.22 7.30
N ILE A 46 -6.48 4.42 7.91
CA ILE A 46 -6.47 5.68 7.16
C ILE A 46 -5.21 5.77 6.31
N SER A 47 -4.04 5.45 6.87
CA SER A 47 -2.77 5.46 6.14
C SER A 47 -2.78 4.45 4.99
N ALA A 48 -3.32 3.24 5.20
CA ALA A 48 -3.47 2.24 4.14
C ALA A 48 -4.27 2.77 2.95
N GLY A 49 -5.40 3.43 3.22
CA GLY A 49 -6.23 4.07 2.21
C GLY A 49 -5.48 5.18 1.47
N LEU A 50 -4.84 6.09 2.20
CA LEU A 50 -4.07 7.20 1.61
C LEU A 50 -2.93 6.69 0.71
N ILE A 51 -2.18 5.69 1.16
CA ILE A 51 -1.09 5.09 0.40
C ILE A 51 -1.63 4.36 -0.83
N PHE A 52 -2.71 3.60 -0.69
CA PHE A 52 -3.37 2.95 -1.83
C PHE A 52 -3.75 3.97 -2.89
N PHE A 53 -4.45 5.04 -2.52
CA PHE A 53 -4.86 6.08 -3.47
C PHE A 53 -3.66 6.83 -4.05
N ALA A 54 -2.64 7.13 -3.23
CA ALA A 54 -1.43 7.79 -3.71
C ALA A 54 -0.74 6.95 -4.80
N VAL A 55 -0.49 5.66 -4.56
CA VAL A 55 0.14 4.78 -5.55
C VAL A 55 -0.79 4.53 -6.75
N ARG A 56 -2.09 4.39 -6.50
CA ARG A 56 -3.07 4.11 -7.55
C ARG A 56 -3.23 5.27 -8.52
N LEU A 57 -3.24 6.50 -8.02
CA LEU A 57 -3.47 7.70 -8.82
C LEU A 57 -2.16 8.20 -9.44
N LEU A 58 -1.10 8.36 -8.65
CA LEU A 58 0.15 8.95 -9.13
C LEU A 58 1.05 7.95 -9.89
N GLY A 59 0.91 6.64 -9.65
CA GLY A 59 1.71 5.64 -10.35
C GLY A 59 1.37 5.52 -11.84
N ASP A 60 0.14 5.84 -12.23
CA ASP A 60 -0.29 5.87 -13.65
C ASP A 60 0.30 7.09 -14.39
N ASP A 61 0.58 8.20 -13.67
CA ASP A 61 1.13 9.43 -14.25
C ASP A 61 2.63 9.30 -14.54
N VAL A 62 3.40 8.67 -13.65
CA VAL A 62 4.85 8.39 -13.85
C VAL A 62 5.10 7.49 -15.06
N SER A 63 4.19 6.59 -15.38
CA SER A 63 4.35 5.64 -16.50
C SER A 63 4.16 6.29 -17.89
N ARG A 64 3.67 7.53 -17.95
CA ARG A 64 3.41 8.28 -19.20
C ARG A 64 4.42 9.39 -19.49
N GLY A 65 5.36 9.66 -18.59
CA GLY A 65 6.39 10.70 -18.70
C GLY A 65 7.68 10.23 -19.37
#